data_AF-A0AAD5B3F2-F1
#
_entry.id   AF-A0AAD5B3F2-F1
#
_cell.length_a   1.000
_cell.length_b   1.000
_cell.length_c   1.000
_cell.angle_alpha   90.00
_cell.angle_beta   90.00
_cell.angle_gamma   90.00
#
_symmetry.space_group_name_H-M   'P 1'
#
loop_
_entity.id
_entity.type
_entity.pdbx_description
1 polymer ?
#
loop_
_entity_poly.entity_id
_entity_poly.type
_entity_poly.pdbx_seq_one_letter_code
_entity_poly.pdbx_strand_id
1 'polypeptide(L)' 'KKKGGMDTDEFRACLISMGYDLGEAEFARIMSVVDPNGKGKVTFQSFVDFMTRETTETDTAEQVAASFRILAADK' A
#
# COMPACT_ATOMS: atom_id res chain seq x y z
N LYS A 1 -16.91 14.63 10.88
CA LYS A 1 -15.63 15.14 11.43
C LYS A 1 -14.49 14.66 10.52
N LYS A 2 -14.15 15.41 9.46
CA LYS A 2 -13.08 15.02 8.53
C LYS A 2 -11.72 15.29 9.20
N LYS A 3 -11.18 14.31 9.92
CA LYS A 3 -9.75 14.33 10.27
C LYS A 3 -8.99 14.31 8.94
N GLY A 4 -8.32 15.41 8.58
CA GLY A 4 -7.68 15.59 7.28
C GLY A 4 -6.39 14.77 7.05
N GLY A 5 -6.06 13.85 7.95
CA GLY A 5 -4.91 12.97 7.83
C GLY A 5 -4.92 11.89 8.91
N MET A 6 -4.22 10.81 8.62
CA MET A 6 -3.84 9.73 9.52
C MET A 6 -2.47 10.04 10.11
N ASP A 7 -2.30 9.82 11.40
CA ASP A 7 -0.97 9.84 12.01
C ASP A 7 -0.20 8.56 11.60
N THR A 8 1.12 8.55 11.77
CA THR A 8 2.01 7.44 11.36
C THR A 8 1.56 6.07 11.89
N ASP A 9 1.13 6.02 13.15
CA ASP A 9 0.64 4.79 13.79
C ASP A 9 -0.66 4.30 13.16
N GLU A 10 -1.62 5.22 12.89
CA GLU A 10 -2.89 4.89 12.24
C GLU A 10 -2.65 4.36 10.82
N PHE A 11 -1.71 4.95 10.09
CA PHE A 11 -1.33 4.51 8.76
C PHE A 11 -0.68 3.11 8.79
N ARG A 12 0.25 2.85 9.73
CA ARG A 12 0.88 1.55 9.90
C ARG A 12 -0.14 0.46 10.23
N ALA A 13 -1.03 0.72 11.18
CA ALA A 13 -2.09 -0.21 11.56
C ALA A 13 -3.04 -0.51 10.39
N CYS A 14 -3.31 0.48 9.53
CA CYS A 14 -4.15 0.33 8.35
C CYS A 14 -3.51 -0.61 7.31
N LEU A 15 -2.21 -0.44 7.03
CA LEU A 15 -1.47 -1.31 6.11
C LEU A 15 -1.39 -2.75 6.63
N ILE A 16 -1.11 -2.94 7.92
CA ILE A 16 -1.11 -4.27 8.55
C ILE A 16 -2.51 -4.90 8.48
N SER A 17 -3.57 -4.12 8.70
CA SER A 17 -4.96 -4.60 8.58
C SER A 17 -5.34 -4.99 7.15
N MET A 18 -4.69 -4.42 6.14
CA MET A 18 -4.83 -4.82 4.74
C MET A 18 -3.99 -6.06 4.38
N GLY A 19 -3.18 -6.58 5.31
CA GLY A 19 -2.34 -7.76 5.11
C GLY A 19 -0.91 -7.45 4.65
N TYR A 20 -0.48 -6.19 4.67
CA TYR A 20 0.92 -5.84 4.40
C TYR A 20 1.80 -6.15 5.61
N ASP A 21 2.84 -6.95 5.42
CA ASP A 21 3.88 -7.17 6.42
C ASP A 21 5.00 -6.14 6.24
N LEU A 22 4.94 -5.05 7.01
CA LEU A 22 5.87 -3.92 6.90
C LEU A 22 6.80 -3.88 8.11
N GLY A 23 8.03 -4.34 7.90
CA GLY A 23 9.13 -4.12 8.84
C GLY A 23 9.43 -2.62 9.01
N GLU A 24 10.18 -2.25 10.06
CA GLU A 24 10.52 -0.85 10.35
C GLU A 24 11.21 -0.15 9.18
N ALA A 25 12.13 -0.85 8.50
CA ALA A 25 12.82 -0.31 7.33
C ALA A 25 11.87 -0.06 6.16
N GLU A 26 10.91 -0.97 5.93
CA GLU A 26 9.94 -0.83 4.84
C GLU A 26 8.96 0.30 5.13
N PHE A 27 8.45 0.36 6.35
CA PHE A 27 7.58 1.43 6.78
C PHE A 27 8.26 2.81 6.68
N ALA A 28 9.54 2.90 7.06
CA ALA A 28 10.33 4.13 6.91
C ALA A 28 10.49 4.56 5.44
N ARG A 29 10.71 3.60 4.53
CA ARG A 29 10.75 3.86 3.08
C ARG A 29 9.40 4.40 2.57
N ILE A 30 8.30 3.75 2.95
CA ILE A 30 6.95 4.18 2.58
C ILE A 30 6.65 5.57 3.12
N MET A 31 6.98 5.82 4.40
CA MET A 31 6.86 7.13 5.03
C MET A 31 7.59 8.23 4.26
N SER A 32 8.80 7.95 3.77
CA SER A 32 9.56 8.90 2.95
C SER A 32 8.87 9.23 1.62
N VAL A 33 8.00 8.36 1.11
CA VAL A 33 7.22 8.58 -0.12
C VAL A 33 5.93 9.35 0.17
N VAL A 34 5.18 8.97 1.21
CA VAL A 34 3.87 9.58 1.52
C VAL A 34 3.95 10.87 2.33
N ASP A 35 5.04 11.06 3.07
CA ASP A 35 5.34 12.23 3.90
C ASP A 35 6.81 12.66 3.76
N PRO A 36 7.23 13.14 2.58
CA PRO A 36 8.61 13.61 2.35
C PRO A 36 8.96 14.86 3.19
N ASN A 37 7.95 15.53 3.73
CA ASN A 37 8.13 16.71 4.59
C ASN A 37 8.33 16.33 6.06
N GLY A 38 8.21 15.05 6.44
CA GLY A 38 8.36 14.60 7.81
C GLY A 38 7.38 15.29 8.78
N LYS A 39 6.15 15.55 8.34
CA LYS A 39 5.10 16.12 9.19
C LYS A 39 4.53 15.08 10.17
N GLY A 40 4.81 13.79 9.97
CA GLY A 40 4.25 12.67 10.74
C GLY A 40 2.77 12.44 10.47
N LYS A 41 2.26 12.99 9.36
CA LYS A 41 0.84 12.93 8.98
C LYS A 41 0.68 12.58 7.52
N VAL A 42 -0.07 11.52 7.27
CA VAL A 42 -0.40 11.03 5.94
C VAL A 42 -1.79 11.52 5.58
N THR A 43 -1.90 12.29 4.50
CA THR A 43 -3.22 12.71 4.00
C THR A 43 -3.87 11.56 3.23
N PHE A 44 -5.20 11.56 3.15
CA PHE A 44 -5.93 10.58 2.35
C PHE A 44 -5.47 10.58 0.88
N GLN A 45 -5.09 11.75 0.34
CA GLN A 45 -4.58 11.84 -1.02
C GLN A 45 -3.24 11.13 -1.19
N SER A 46 -2.30 11.32 -0.25
CA SER A 46 -1.01 10.62 -0.24
C SER A 46 -1.17 9.11 -0.07
N PHE A 47 -2.11 8.69 0.79
CA PHE A 47 -2.45 7.29 0.99
C PHE A 47 -2.93 6.64 -0.31
N VAL A 48 -3.88 7.27 -1.00
CA VAL A 48 -4.42 6.77 -2.27
C VAL A 48 -3.33 6.74 -3.35
N ASP A 49 -2.51 7.79 -3.47
CA ASP A 49 -1.40 7.82 -4.44
C ASP A 49 -0.44 6.64 -4.23
N PHE A 50 -0.05 6.41 -2.97
CA PHE A 50 0.82 5.30 -2.61
C PHE A 50 0.19 3.93 -2.91
N MET A 51 -1.03 3.70 -2.43
CA MET A 51 -1.74 2.43 -2.68
C MET A 51 -1.90 2.17 -4.17
N THR A 52 -2.22 3.20 -4.97
CA THR A 52 -2.40 3.06 -6.42
C THR A 52 -1.09 2.72 -7.12
N ARG A 53 0.04 3.28 -6.67
CA ARG A 53 1.37 3.00 -7.24
C ARG A 53 1.86 1.59 -6.89
N GLU A 54 1.69 1.16 -5.64
CA GLU A 54 2.10 -0.19 -5.21
C GLU A 54 1.20 -1.31 -5.76
N THR A 55 -0.13 -1.14 -5.75
CA THR A 55 -1.05 -2.16 -6.29
C THR A 55 -0.95 -2.31 -7.81
N THR A 56 -0.52 -1.28 -8.53
CA THR A 56 -0.32 -1.38 -9.99
C THR A 56 0.83 -2.32 -10.35
N GLU A 57 1.82 -2.51 -9.48
CA GLU A 57 2.98 -3.36 -9.75
C GLU A 57 2.79 -4.81 -9.30
N THR A 58 2.02 -5.05 -8.23
CA THR A 58 1.92 -6.39 -7.60
C THR A 58 0.64 -7.15 -7.98
N ASP A 59 -0.52 -6.48 -8.07
CA ASP A 59 -1.79 -7.19 -8.25
C ASP A 59 -2.01 -7.66 -9.70
N THR A 60 -1.64 -6.86 -10.71
CA THR A 60 -1.88 -7.22 -12.11
C THR A 60 -1.01 -8.37 -12.60
N ALA A 61 0.28 -8.40 -12.28
CA ALA A 61 1.18 -9.43 -12.80
C ALA A 61 0.88 -10.83 -12.23
N GLU A 62 0.72 -10.93 -10.91
CA GLU A 62 0.40 -12.21 -10.26
C GLU A 62 -1.03 -12.68 -10.53
N GLN A 63 -2.04 -11.79 -10.49
CA GLN A 63 -3.42 -12.17 -10.83
C GLN A 63 -3.54 -12.60 -12.28
N VAL A 64 -2.87 -11.92 -13.23
CA VAL A 64 -2.88 -12.30 -14.65
C VAL A 64 -2.15 -13.64 -14.85
N ALA A 65 -1.00 -13.84 -14.20
CA ALA A 65 -0.27 -15.10 -14.27
C ALA A 65 -1.01 -16.28 -13.60
N ALA A 66 -1.74 -16.01 -12.51
CA ALA A 66 -2.59 -17.00 -11.85
C ALA A 66 -3.81 -17.33 -12.71
N SER A 67 -4.49 -16.32 -13.25
CA SER A 67 -5.62 -16.49 -14.17
C SER A 67 -5.23 -17.27 -15.43
N PHE A 68 -4.06 -16.98 -15.99
CA PHE A 68 -3.53 -17.70 -17.15
C PHE A 68 -3.22 -19.17 -16.83
N ARG A 69 -2.64 -19.46 -15.65
CA ARG A 69 -2.37 -20.83 -15.21
C ARG A 69 -3.64 -21.64 -14.98
N ILE A 70 -4.67 -21.04 -14.39
CA ILE A 70 -5.97 -21.71 -14.18
C ILE A 70 -6.62 -22.05 -15.53
N LEU A 71 -6.60 -21.13 -16.49
CA LEU A 71 -7.18 -21.34 -17.82
C LEU A 71 -6.38 -22.33 -18.68
N ALA A 72 -5.05 -22.39 -18.51
CA ALA A 72 -4.19 -23.29 -19.27
C ALA A 72 -4.13 -24.72 -18.70
N ALA A 73 -4.46 -24.91 -17.42
CA ALA A 73 -4.48 -26.22 -16.77
C ALA A 73 -5.77 -27.03 -17.02
N ASP A 74 -6.82 -26.39 -17.57
CA ASP A 74 -8.10 -27.04 -17.90
C ASP A 74 -8.14 -27.56 -19.36
N LYS A 75 -7.00 -27.94 -19.94
CA LYS A 75 -6.91 -28.52 -21.29
C LYS A 75 -6.18 -29.85 -21.33
#